data_AF-A0A950D5A2-F1
#
_entry.id   AF-A0A950D5A2-F1
#
_cell.length_a   1.000
_cell.length_b   1.000
_cell.length_c   1.000
_cell.angle_alpha   90.00
_cell.angle_beta   90.00
_cell.angle_gamma   90.00
#
_symmetry.space_group_name_H-M   'P 1'
#
loop_
_entity.id
_entity.type
_entity.pdbx_description
1 polymer ?
#
loop_
_entity_poly.entity_id
_entity_poly.type
_entity_poly.pdbx_seq_one_letter_code
_entity_poly.pdbx_strand_id
1 'polypeptide(L)'
;MAAVAEPTGLYLAGDVHPGNAADDPLYLPLYRRVRVLLDQTGLLYAGDCKMAALETRAEIAANQDFYLTRLPLTGTTQAQFAAWVEAAVVGDQAAKLIEIRRGEEQELIGRGYEFERPQTAVVGQVEHTWTERVQVIRSEAAAESQAAALDRRLKQTEAAVRRWTPPPGPGRSQFTSDWELERAVDALLTEQGATGLLTVSWERHETSREHYVGPGRGGPNRRKTTERSIRYQITAVTRDDAAIERLVARMGWQVQVTNASSSRLSLGDAVLGYRAGTCVERAFHQLKDQPLGIRPLLVHRDDQVRGLTHLLTLALRVLTLFEVLVRRGQDQDGEDLAGLYPGQPKRTTDRPTAQRVLEAIARTGVTLIQIVSDEGRRWHLTALPVLVKRVLGYLGLSDELYTR
;
A
#
# COMPACT_ATOMS: atom_id res chain seq x y z
N MET A 1 12.34 11.86 3.49
CA MET A 1 12.73 10.72 2.63
C MET A 1 13.66 9.79 3.42
N ALA A 2 13.60 8.47 3.24
CA ALA A 2 14.38 7.51 4.04
C ALA A 2 14.80 6.28 3.23
N ALA A 3 15.97 5.72 3.57
CA ALA A 3 16.54 4.53 2.96
C ALA A 3 16.86 3.49 4.04
N VAL A 4 16.41 2.25 3.81
CA VAL A 4 16.56 1.12 4.72
C VAL A 4 17.08 -0.07 3.93
N ALA A 5 18.02 -0.82 4.50
CA ALA A 5 18.56 -2.03 3.87
C ALA A 5 17.62 -3.21 4.09
N GLU A 6 17.21 -3.89 3.01
CA GLU A 6 16.49 -5.16 3.06
C GLU A 6 17.49 -6.34 2.98
N PRO A 7 17.21 -7.51 3.60
CA PRO A 7 16.06 -7.82 4.47
C PRO A 7 16.28 -7.42 5.95
N THR A 8 17.43 -6.85 6.27
CA THR A 8 17.86 -6.62 7.66
C THR A 8 17.03 -5.55 8.38
N GLY A 9 16.48 -4.61 7.62
CA GLY A 9 15.75 -3.45 8.11
C GLY A 9 16.64 -2.39 8.74
N LEU A 10 17.94 -2.37 8.43
CA LEU A 10 18.88 -1.37 8.94
C LEU A 10 18.56 0.01 8.35
N TYR A 11 18.30 0.99 9.20
CA TYR A 11 18.11 2.37 8.75
C TYR A 11 19.45 2.98 8.32
N LEU A 12 19.60 3.28 7.03
CA LEU A 12 20.87 3.76 6.46
C LEU A 12 20.96 5.29 6.50
N ALA A 13 19.94 5.95 5.96
CA ALA A 13 19.92 7.39 5.78
C ALA A 13 18.49 7.92 5.72
N GLY A 14 18.34 9.20 6.02
CA GLY A 14 17.12 9.94 5.72
C GLY A 14 17.36 11.44 5.76
N ASP A 15 16.48 12.13 5.05
CA ASP A 15 16.54 13.57 4.81
C ASP A 15 15.19 14.22 5.18
N VAL A 16 15.29 15.37 5.82
CA VAL A 16 14.16 16.17 6.32
C VAL A 16 13.89 17.30 5.33
N HIS A 17 12.71 17.28 4.72
CA HIS A 17 12.28 18.27 3.74
C HIS A 17 11.00 19.00 4.20
N PRO A 18 10.80 20.25 3.78
CA PRO A 18 9.52 20.92 3.89
C PRO A 18 8.41 20.10 3.19
N GLY A 19 7.23 20.00 3.82
CA GLY A 19 6.11 19.19 3.29
C GLY A 19 5.35 19.82 2.12
N ASN A 20 5.85 20.90 1.53
CA ASN A 20 5.21 21.67 0.46
C ASN A 20 5.88 21.49 -0.92
N ALA A 21 6.82 20.55 -1.05
CA ALA A 21 7.50 20.24 -2.30
C ALA A 21 7.11 18.86 -2.83
N ALA A 22 7.26 18.66 -4.15
CA ALA A 22 7.13 17.34 -4.75
C ALA A 22 8.25 16.42 -4.23
N ASP A 23 7.94 15.14 -4.08
CA ASP A 23 8.87 14.15 -3.53
C ASP A 23 9.80 13.54 -4.60
N ASP A 24 9.41 13.56 -5.88
CA ASP A 24 10.19 12.96 -6.99
C ASP A 24 11.66 13.40 -7.03
N PRO A 25 12.01 14.70 -6.85
CA PRO A 25 13.39 15.17 -6.87
C PRO A 25 14.20 14.72 -5.65
N LEU A 26 13.55 14.24 -4.59
CA LEU A 26 14.17 13.93 -3.31
C LEU A 26 14.84 12.53 -3.30
N TYR A 27 14.61 11.71 -4.33
CA TYR A 27 15.22 10.39 -4.46
C TYR A 27 16.71 10.43 -4.81
N LEU A 28 17.11 11.28 -5.74
CA LEU A 28 18.50 11.36 -6.20
C LEU A 28 19.49 11.75 -5.10
N PRO A 29 19.24 12.80 -4.27
CA PRO A 29 20.14 13.14 -3.18
C PRO A 29 20.34 11.98 -2.19
N LEU A 30 19.26 11.31 -1.82
CA LEU A 30 19.31 10.18 -0.88
C LEU A 30 20.03 8.98 -1.48
N TYR A 31 19.76 8.66 -2.76
CA TYR A 31 20.45 7.61 -3.52
C TYR A 31 21.96 7.83 -3.54
N ARG A 32 22.41 9.03 -3.92
CA ARG A 32 23.85 9.39 -3.95
C ARG A 32 24.49 9.22 -2.57
N ARG A 33 23.81 9.66 -1.52
CA ARG A 33 24.28 9.52 -0.13
C ARG A 33 24.41 8.06 0.30
N VAL A 34 23.43 7.21 -0.03
CA VAL A 34 23.46 5.77 0.27
C VAL A 34 24.62 5.09 -0.46
N ARG A 35 24.88 5.45 -1.72
CA ARG A 35 26.03 4.93 -2.46
C ARG A 35 27.36 5.28 -1.83
N VAL A 36 27.54 6.55 -1.44
CA VAL A 36 28.77 6.97 -0.74
C VAL A 36 28.91 6.24 0.60
N LEU A 37 27.80 6.01 1.32
CA LEU A 37 27.82 5.28 2.60
C LEU A 37 28.18 3.80 2.46
N LEU A 38 27.71 3.14 1.41
CA LEU A 38 27.92 1.70 1.20
C LEU A 38 29.18 1.40 0.38
N ASP A 39 29.65 2.36 -0.42
CA ASP A 39 30.80 2.24 -1.33
C ASP A 39 30.73 0.99 -2.21
N GLN A 40 29.53 0.72 -2.75
CA GLN A 40 29.23 -0.46 -3.55
C GLN A 40 28.38 -0.11 -4.77
N THR A 41 28.54 -0.90 -5.83
CA THR A 41 27.72 -0.86 -7.04
C THR A 41 26.96 -2.16 -7.22
N GLY A 42 25.92 -2.14 -8.05
CA GLY A 42 25.03 -3.28 -8.28
C GLY A 42 23.98 -3.46 -7.19
N LEU A 43 23.65 -2.39 -6.46
CA LEU A 43 22.61 -2.40 -5.44
C LEU A 43 21.23 -2.26 -6.09
N LEU A 44 20.21 -2.93 -5.53
CA LEU A 44 18.83 -2.80 -5.98
C LEU A 44 18.09 -1.78 -5.10
N TYR A 45 17.65 -0.68 -5.70
CA TYR A 45 16.84 0.35 -5.07
C TYR A 45 15.37 0.11 -5.38
N ALA A 46 14.59 -0.25 -4.35
CA ALA A 46 13.15 -0.41 -4.46
C ALA A 46 12.43 0.80 -3.82
N GLY A 47 11.42 1.33 -4.49
CA GLY A 47 10.75 2.55 -4.04
C GLY A 47 9.41 2.78 -4.70
N ASP A 48 8.60 3.64 -4.10
CA ASP A 48 7.26 3.97 -4.60
C ASP A 48 7.28 4.67 -5.97
N CYS A 49 6.10 5.00 -6.50
CA CYS A 49 5.95 5.57 -7.84
C CYS A 49 6.66 6.91 -8.07
N LYS A 50 7.03 7.64 -7.03
CA LYS A 50 7.78 8.90 -7.13
C LYS A 50 9.23 8.65 -7.55
N MET A 51 9.77 7.47 -7.22
CA MET A 51 11.08 7.03 -7.71
C MET A 51 11.09 6.76 -9.22
N ALA A 52 9.92 6.63 -9.86
CA ALA A 52 9.81 6.29 -11.28
C ALA A 52 10.21 7.41 -12.26
N ALA A 53 10.55 8.60 -11.75
CA ALA A 53 11.05 9.70 -12.55
C ALA A 53 12.20 9.22 -13.47
N LEU A 54 12.16 9.64 -14.74
CA LEU A 54 13.12 9.17 -15.75
C LEU A 54 14.56 9.51 -15.34
N GLU A 55 14.77 10.70 -14.78
CA GLU A 55 16.08 11.17 -14.28
C GLU A 55 16.61 10.25 -13.16
N THR A 56 15.76 9.86 -12.20
CA THR A 56 16.12 8.93 -11.13
C THR A 56 16.53 7.57 -11.69
N ARG A 57 15.73 7.01 -12.60
CA ARG A 57 16.04 5.72 -13.24
C ARG A 57 17.32 5.78 -14.08
N ALA A 58 17.53 6.88 -14.80
CA ALA A 58 18.70 7.10 -15.63
C ALA A 58 19.98 7.14 -14.79
N GLU A 59 19.98 7.87 -13.68
CA GLU A 59 21.16 7.98 -12.83
C GLU A 59 21.48 6.65 -12.14
N ILE A 60 20.47 5.92 -11.65
CA ILE A 60 20.67 4.58 -11.08
C ILE A 60 21.31 3.64 -12.12
N ALA A 61 20.77 3.61 -13.34
CA ALA A 61 21.29 2.77 -14.41
C ALA A 61 22.71 3.17 -14.86
N ALA A 62 22.98 4.47 -15.01
CA ALA A 62 24.30 5.00 -15.40
C ALA A 62 25.40 4.63 -14.40
N ASN A 63 25.02 4.43 -13.14
CA ASN A 63 25.92 4.06 -12.05
C ASN A 63 26.02 2.55 -11.80
N GLN A 64 25.51 1.72 -12.73
CA GLN A 64 25.53 0.25 -12.68
C GLN A 64 24.75 -0.32 -11.48
N ASP A 65 23.79 0.44 -10.97
CA ASP A 65 22.84 -0.02 -9.96
C ASP A 65 21.51 -0.41 -10.62
N PHE A 66 20.65 -1.04 -9.82
CA PHE A 66 19.35 -1.52 -10.26
C PHE A 66 18.22 -0.76 -9.56
N TYR A 67 17.10 -0.54 -10.25
CA TYR A 67 15.89 -0.02 -9.64
C TYR A 67 14.72 -1.01 -9.76
N LEU A 68 13.76 -0.87 -8.86
CA LEU A 68 12.46 -1.53 -8.92
C LEU A 68 11.39 -0.57 -8.41
N THR A 69 10.51 -0.11 -9.30
CA THR A 69 9.49 0.91 -8.95
C THR A 69 8.20 0.72 -9.74
N ARG A 70 7.09 1.19 -9.18
CA ARG A 70 5.79 1.25 -9.87
C ARG A 70 5.75 2.45 -10.80
N LEU A 71 5.27 2.30 -12.02
CA LEU A 71 5.00 3.48 -12.83
C LEU A 71 3.68 4.13 -12.39
N PRO A 72 3.64 5.47 -12.20
CA PRO A 72 2.38 6.17 -12.00
C PRO A 72 1.52 6.07 -13.26
N LEU A 73 0.22 5.79 -13.10
CA LEU A 73 -0.74 5.72 -14.20
C LEU A 73 -1.15 7.12 -14.68
N THR A 74 -0.18 7.91 -15.11
CA THR A 74 -0.35 9.30 -15.55
C THR A 74 0.35 9.53 -16.90
N GLY A 75 -0.07 10.56 -17.62
CA GLY A 75 0.54 10.97 -18.89
C GLY A 75 0.60 9.83 -19.92
N THR A 76 1.77 9.66 -20.56
CA THR A 76 2.01 8.63 -21.57
C THR A 76 1.85 7.21 -21.02
N THR A 77 2.18 6.98 -19.74
CA THR A 77 2.05 5.66 -19.12
C THR A 77 0.59 5.23 -19.05
N GLN A 78 -0.34 6.16 -18.77
CA GLN A 78 -1.77 5.82 -18.73
C GLN A 78 -2.28 5.33 -20.09
N ALA A 79 -1.87 6.00 -21.17
CA ALA A 79 -2.25 5.62 -22.52
C ALA A 79 -1.69 4.23 -22.91
N GLN A 80 -0.44 3.97 -22.56
CA GLN A 80 0.21 2.68 -22.83
C GLN A 80 -0.34 1.55 -21.95
N PHE A 81 -0.67 1.85 -20.70
CA PHE A 81 -1.14 0.88 -19.72
C PHE A 81 -2.42 0.17 -20.16
N ALA A 82 -3.36 0.91 -20.76
CA ALA A 82 -4.57 0.30 -21.32
C ALA A 82 -4.22 -0.76 -22.38
N ALA A 83 -3.34 -0.42 -23.33
CA ALA A 83 -2.90 -1.36 -24.36
C ALA A 83 -2.17 -2.58 -23.78
N TRP A 84 -1.36 -2.38 -22.73
CA TRP A 84 -0.69 -3.49 -22.04
C TRP A 84 -1.68 -4.42 -21.34
N VAL A 85 -2.70 -3.88 -20.67
CA VAL A 85 -3.75 -4.70 -20.05
C VAL A 85 -4.56 -5.44 -21.12
N GLU A 86 -4.92 -4.78 -22.23
CA GLU A 86 -5.61 -5.45 -23.35
C GLU A 86 -4.80 -6.62 -23.91
N ALA A 87 -3.49 -6.43 -24.09
CA ALA A 87 -2.59 -7.49 -24.55
C ALA A 87 -2.57 -8.69 -23.59
N ALA A 88 -2.71 -8.44 -22.29
CA ALA A 88 -2.72 -9.44 -21.22
C ALA A 88 -4.06 -10.17 -21.07
N VAL A 89 -5.17 -9.53 -21.41
CA VAL A 89 -6.52 -10.07 -21.22
C VAL A 89 -7.04 -10.76 -22.47
N VAL A 90 -6.86 -10.15 -23.64
CA VAL A 90 -7.43 -10.64 -24.92
C VAL A 90 -6.35 -10.93 -25.97
N GLY A 91 -5.18 -10.30 -25.84
CA GLY A 91 -4.08 -10.45 -26.81
C GLY A 91 -3.18 -11.67 -26.59
N ASP A 92 -2.13 -11.75 -27.41
CA ASP A 92 -1.17 -12.87 -27.42
C ASP A 92 -0.46 -13.14 -26.09
N GLN A 93 -0.47 -12.17 -25.17
CA GLN A 93 0.17 -12.32 -23.86
C GLN A 93 -0.72 -13.04 -22.85
N ALA A 94 -2.04 -13.14 -23.11
CA ALA A 94 -2.96 -13.86 -22.22
C ALA A 94 -2.55 -15.33 -22.03
N ALA A 95 -2.04 -15.97 -23.08
CA ALA A 95 -1.56 -17.36 -23.04
C ALA A 95 -0.15 -17.51 -22.44
N LYS A 96 0.54 -16.40 -22.13
CA LYS A 96 1.94 -16.36 -21.69
C LYS A 96 2.13 -15.78 -20.29
N LEU A 97 1.03 -15.58 -19.56
CA LEU A 97 1.09 -15.05 -18.21
C LEU A 97 1.85 -16.02 -17.29
N ILE A 98 2.89 -15.49 -16.67
CA ILE A 98 3.69 -16.14 -15.64
C ILE A 98 2.92 -16.03 -14.33
N GLU A 99 2.73 -17.16 -13.67
CA GLU A 99 2.13 -17.21 -12.34
C GLU A 99 3.16 -16.80 -11.28
N ILE A 100 2.73 -15.93 -10.37
CA ILE A 100 3.56 -15.42 -9.28
C ILE A 100 3.04 -16.04 -7.99
N ARG A 101 3.88 -16.85 -7.36
CA ARG A 101 3.54 -17.63 -6.17
C ARG A 101 4.39 -17.23 -4.98
N ARG A 102 3.84 -17.38 -3.77
CA ARG A 102 4.49 -17.00 -2.51
C ARG A 102 4.54 -18.17 -1.53
N GLY A 103 5.67 -18.29 -0.83
CA GLY A 103 5.84 -19.22 0.29
C GLY A 103 5.99 -20.68 -0.14
N GLU A 104 6.15 -21.55 0.85
CA GLU A 104 6.29 -23.00 0.63
C GLU A 104 5.01 -23.62 0.07
N GLU A 105 3.84 -23.13 0.50
CA GLU A 105 2.53 -23.57 0.02
C GLU A 105 2.20 -23.11 -1.40
N GLN A 106 3.10 -22.35 -2.05
CA GLN A 106 2.96 -21.95 -3.46
C GLN A 106 1.65 -21.18 -3.73
N GLU A 107 1.24 -20.33 -2.79
CA GLU A 107 0.04 -19.50 -2.86
C GLU A 107 0.10 -18.58 -4.09
N LEU A 108 -0.90 -18.66 -4.99
CA LEU A 108 -0.98 -17.77 -6.16
C LEU A 108 -1.35 -16.35 -5.71
N ILE A 109 -0.41 -15.42 -5.82
CA ILE A 109 -0.62 -14.02 -5.41
C ILE A 109 -0.85 -13.07 -6.59
N GLY A 110 -0.56 -13.52 -7.80
CA GLY A 110 -0.75 -12.74 -9.02
C GLY A 110 -0.28 -13.46 -10.27
N ARG A 111 -0.48 -12.82 -11.41
CA ARG A 111 -0.02 -13.26 -12.72
C ARG A 111 0.51 -12.07 -13.50
N GLY A 112 1.40 -12.27 -14.44
CA GLY A 112 1.89 -11.16 -15.25
C GLY A 112 2.74 -11.58 -16.42
N TYR A 113 3.11 -10.63 -17.24
CA TYR A 113 4.10 -10.80 -18.28
C TYR A 113 5.05 -9.61 -18.27
N GLU A 114 6.13 -9.73 -19.02
CA GLU A 114 7.12 -8.67 -19.13
C GLU A 114 7.64 -8.55 -20.56
N PHE A 115 8.13 -7.36 -20.87
CA PHE A 115 8.79 -7.05 -22.12
C PHE A 115 9.88 -6.02 -21.89
N GLU A 116 10.79 -5.90 -22.83
CA GLU A 116 11.90 -4.96 -22.76
C GLU A 116 11.64 -3.75 -23.65
N ARG A 117 12.09 -2.58 -23.19
CA ARG A 117 12.13 -1.35 -23.99
C ARG A 117 13.46 -0.63 -23.78
N PRO A 118 14.01 0.03 -24.80
CA PRO A 118 15.11 0.96 -24.61
C PRO A 118 14.60 2.21 -23.86
N GLN A 119 15.48 2.78 -23.04
CA GLN A 119 15.30 4.07 -22.40
C GLN A 119 16.58 4.88 -22.61
N THR A 120 16.42 6.18 -22.81
CA THR A 120 17.54 7.10 -23.01
C THR A 120 17.28 8.37 -22.23
N ALA A 121 18.31 8.86 -21.55
CA ALA A 121 18.27 10.13 -20.81
C ALA A 121 19.69 10.68 -20.63
N VAL A 122 19.79 11.98 -20.42
CA VAL A 122 21.07 12.65 -20.13
C VAL A 122 21.31 12.64 -18.63
N VAL A 123 22.46 12.10 -18.20
CA VAL A 123 22.93 12.16 -16.81
C VAL A 123 24.19 13.03 -16.78
N GLY A 124 24.11 14.18 -16.10
CA GLY A 124 25.15 15.20 -16.18
C GLY A 124 25.22 15.80 -17.59
N GLN A 125 26.26 15.46 -18.35
CA GLN A 125 26.47 15.92 -19.73
C GLN A 125 26.54 14.78 -20.74
N VAL A 126 26.30 13.54 -20.30
CA VAL A 126 26.43 12.33 -21.13
C VAL A 126 25.06 11.71 -21.35
N GLU A 127 24.77 11.33 -22.59
CA GLU A 127 23.59 10.55 -22.90
C GLU A 127 23.81 9.08 -22.53
N HIS A 128 22.90 8.54 -21.72
CA HIS A 128 22.92 7.15 -21.30
C HIS A 128 21.71 6.43 -21.86
N THR A 129 21.94 5.28 -22.47
CA THR A 129 20.90 4.37 -22.97
C THR A 129 20.98 3.05 -22.21
N TRP A 130 19.84 2.53 -21.76
CA TRP A 130 19.74 1.25 -21.07
C TRP A 130 18.46 0.50 -21.47
N THR A 131 18.47 -0.82 -21.24
CA THR A 131 17.27 -1.66 -21.41
C THR A 131 16.48 -1.67 -20.11
N GLU A 132 15.19 -1.36 -20.20
CA GLU A 132 14.25 -1.45 -19.10
C GLU A 132 13.26 -2.59 -19.34
N ARG A 133 13.09 -3.45 -18.34
CA ARG A 133 12.00 -4.43 -18.28
C ARG A 133 10.76 -3.77 -17.72
N VAL A 134 9.69 -3.81 -18.49
CA VAL A 134 8.34 -3.42 -18.07
C VAL A 134 7.59 -4.66 -17.66
N GLN A 135 7.12 -4.70 -16.42
CA GLN A 135 6.46 -5.83 -15.80
C GLN A 135 5.01 -5.48 -15.53
N VAL A 136 4.10 -6.11 -16.28
CA VAL A 136 2.66 -5.88 -16.20
C VAL A 136 2.04 -7.02 -15.41
N ILE A 137 1.55 -6.70 -14.22
CA ILE A 137 1.20 -7.68 -13.19
C ILE A 137 -0.23 -7.45 -12.75
N ARG A 138 -1.02 -8.51 -12.69
CA ARG A 138 -2.32 -8.57 -12.04
C ARG A 138 -2.16 -9.16 -10.64
N SER A 139 -2.56 -8.43 -9.62
CA SER A 139 -2.66 -8.94 -8.25
C SER A 139 -4.03 -9.58 -8.03
N GLU A 140 -4.06 -10.84 -7.58
CA GLU A 140 -5.34 -11.53 -7.30
C GLU A 140 -6.14 -10.82 -6.19
N ALA A 141 -5.51 -10.54 -5.05
CA ALA A 141 -6.17 -9.84 -3.95
C ALA A 141 -6.72 -8.45 -4.33
N ALA A 142 -6.02 -7.70 -5.19
CA ALA A 142 -6.49 -6.39 -5.65
C ALA A 142 -7.66 -6.54 -6.63
N ALA A 143 -7.58 -7.52 -7.53
CA ALA A 143 -8.66 -7.80 -8.48
C ALA A 143 -9.94 -8.25 -7.75
N GLU A 144 -9.82 -9.14 -6.77
CA GLU A 144 -10.94 -9.59 -5.95
C GLU A 144 -11.57 -8.45 -5.15
N SER A 145 -10.74 -7.62 -4.49
CA SER A 145 -11.21 -6.47 -3.73
C SER A 145 -11.96 -5.46 -4.61
N GLN A 146 -11.42 -5.16 -5.80
CA GLN A 146 -12.05 -4.27 -6.78
C GLN A 146 -13.34 -4.87 -7.34
N ALA A 147 -13.37 -6.17 -7.65
CA ALA A 147 -14.56 -6.85 -8.16
C ALA A 147 -15.68 -6.87 -7.10
N ALA A 148 -15.35 -7.15 -5.84
CA ALA A 148 -16.30 -7.11 -4.74
C ALA A 148 -16.84 -5.69 -4.49
N ALA A 149 -16.00 -4.67 -4.64
CA ALA A 149 -16.43 -3.27 -4.56
C ALA A 149 -17.38 -2.90 -5.70
N LEU A 150 -17.09 -3.33 -6.94
CA LEU A 150 -17.97 -3.15 -8.08
C LEU A 150 -19.32 -3.83 -7.86
N ASP A 151 -19.35 -5.10 -7.44
CA ASP A 151 -20.60 -5.81 -7.21
C ASP A 151 -21.45 -5.12 -6.13
N ARG A 152 -20.84 -4.68 -5.03
CA ARG A 152 -21.55 -3.89 -4.00
C ARG A 152 -22.15 -2.61 -4.57
N ARG A 153 -21.39 -1.88 -5.39
CA ARG A 153 -21.85 -0.65 -6.04
C ARG A 153 -23.02 -0.94 -6.99
N LEU A 154 -22.91 -1.96 -7.84
CA LEU A 154 -23.99 -2.34 -8.76
C LEU A 154 -25.27 -2.73 -8.01
N LYS A 155 -25.16 -3.53 -6.93
CA LYS A 155 -26.31 -3.86 -6.06
C LYS A 155 -26.97 -2.62 -5.47
N GLN A 156 -26.18 -1.65 -5.02
CA GLN A 156 -26.70 -0.37 -4.50
C GLN A 156 -27.40 0.43 -5.59
N THR A 157 -26.82 0.50 -6.79
CA THR A 157 -27.42 1.19 -7.95
C THR A 157 -28.74 0.54 -8.37
N GLU A 158 -28.80 -0.79 -8.46
CA GLU A 158 -30.03 -1.54 -8.74
C GLU A 158 -31.13 -1.22 -7.72
N ALA A 159 -30.78 -1.21 -6.42
CA ALA A 159 -31.72 -0.89 -5.36
C ALA A 159 -32.19 0.57 -5.41
N ALA A 160 -31.30 1.51 -5.76
CA ALA A 160 -31.63 2.92 -5.92
C ALA A 160 -32.60 3.16 -7.09
N VAL A 161 -32.29 2.59 -8.26
CA VAL A 161 -33.16 2.66 -9.45
C VAL A 161 -34.55 2.09 -9.14
N ARG A 162 -34.63 0.92 -8.51
CA ARG A 162 -35.92 0.31 -8.15
C ARG A 162 -36.76 1.16 -7.18
N ARG A 163 -36.14 2.02 -6.36
CA ARG A 163 -36.85 2.91 -5.43
C ARG A 163 -37.51 4.11 -6.10
N TRP A 164 -37.12 4.46 -7.32
CA TRP A 164 -37.62 5.64 -8.03
C TRP A 164 -39.04 5.50 -8.57
N THR A 165 -39.53 4.27 -8.73
CA THR A 165 -40.91 4.00 -9.15
C THR A 165 -41.63 3.16 -8.08
N PRO A 166 -41.86 3.72 -6.87
CA PRO A 166 -42.49 2.98 -5.80
C PRO A 166 -43.96 2.68 -6.14
N PRO A 167 -44.60 1.69 -5.48
CA PRO A 167 -46.04 1.48 -5.62
C PRO A 167 -46.83 2.76 -5.29
N PRO A 168 -47.96 3.01 -5.98
CA PRO A 168 -48.70 4.26 -5.87
C PRO A 168 -49.26 4.43 -4.46
N GLY A 169 -49.13 5.65 -3.91
CA GLY A 169 -49.61 5.98 -2.56
C GLY A 169 -49.39 7.45 -2.20
N PRO A 170 -50.05 7.96 -1.14
CA PRO A 170 -49.94 9.36 -0.72
C PRO A 170 -48.48 9.75 -0.42
N GLY A 171 -48.04 10.92 -0.88
CA GLY A 171 -46.69 11.45 -0.64
C GLY A 171 -45.58 10.77 -1.46
N ARG A 172 -45.89 9.87 -2.39
CA ARG A 172 -44.91 9.21 -3.26
C ARG A 172 -44.88 9.87 -4.64
N SER A 173 -43.77 10.55 -4.94
CA SER A 173 -43.55 11.13 -6.27
C SER A 173 -43.40 10.02 -7.33
N GLN A 174 -43.87 10.28 -8.54
CA GLN A 174 -43.83 9.37 -9.69
C GLN A 174 -43.31 10.13 -10.90
N PHE A 175 -42.57 9.44 -11.75
CA PHE A 175 -42.19 9.99 -13.06
C PHE A 175 -43.40 9.97 -13.98
N THR A 176 -43.75 11.14 -14.52
CA THR A 176 -44.90 11.32 -15.43
C THR A 176 -44.48 11.53 -16.88
N SER A 177 -43.18 11.74 -17.10
CA SER A 177 -42.56 11.91 -18.42
C SER A 177 -41.46 10.87 -18.64
N ASP A 178 -41.40 10.30 -19.84
CA ASP A 178 -40.40 9.30 -20.24
C ASP A 178 -38.97 9.84 -20.12
N TRP A 179 -38.73 11.00 -20.74
CA TRP A 179 -37.42 11.65 -20.79
C TRP A 179 -36.88 12.05 -19.41
N GLU A 180 -37.75 12.33 -18.44
CA GLU A 180 -37.33 12.66 -17.07
C GLU A 180 -36.78 11.43 -16.36
N LEU A 181 -37.43 10.27 -16.56
CA LEU A 181 -36.97 9.00 -16.01
C LEU A 181 -35.69 8.54 -16.70
N GLU A 182 -35.63 8.61 -18.02
CA GLU A 182 -34.44 8.28 -18.82
C GLU A 182 -33.23 9.11 -18.36
N ARG A 183 -33.37 10.44 -18.31
CA ARG A 183 -32.30 11.33 -17.85
C ARG A 183 -31.88 11.05 -16.41
N ALA A 184 -32.82 10.75 -15.52
CA ALA A 184 -32.51 10.39 -14.14
C ALA A 184 -31.68 9.10 -14.11
N VAL A 185 -32.11 8.07 -14.84
CA VAL A 185 -31.42 6.77 -14.93
C VAL A 185 -30.00 6.96 -15.46
N ASP A 186 -29.84 7.67 -16.58
CA ASP A 186 -28.53 7.93 -17.17
C ASP A 186 -27.60 8.68 -16.23
N ALA A 187 -28.12 9.69 -15.50
CA ALA A 187 -27.36 10.45 -14.53
C ALA A 187 -26.86 9.55 -13.39
N LEU A 188 -27.73 8.71 -12.82
CA LEU A 188 -27.34 7.79 -11.74
C LEU A 188 -26.38 6.70 -12.23
N LEU A 189 -26.62 6.11 -13.40
CA LEU A 189 -25.72 5.11 -13.97
C LEU A 189 -24.33 5.70 -14.22
N THR A 190 -24.27 6.94 -14.71
CA THR A 190 -23.00 7.66 -14.91
C THR A 190 -22.31 7.96 -13.59
N GLU A 191 -23.02 8.52 -12.62
CA GLU A 191 -22.50 8.83 -11.29
C GLU A 191 -21.93 7.59 -10.58
N GLN A 192 -22.64 6.46 -10.70
CA GLN A 192 -22.23 5.19 -10.07
C GLN A 192 -21.27 4.38 -10.94
N GLY A 193 -20.85 4.87 -12.13
CA GLY A 193 -20.00 4.13 -13.05
C GLY A 193 -20.58 2.77 -13.45
N ALA A 194 -21.90 2.70 -13.62
CA ALA A 194 -22.68 1.54 -14.01
C ALA A 194 -23.20 1.63 -15.47
N THR A 195 -22.87 2.71 -16.18
CA THR A 195 -23.17 2.89 -17.61
C THR A 195 -22.59 1.73 -18.42
N GLY A 196 -23.44 1.07 -19.22
CA GLY A 196 -23.05 -0.11 -20.00
C GLY A 196 -22.86 -1.40 -19.17
N LEU A 197 -23.12 -1.37 -17.87
CA LEU A 197 -23.12 -2.55 -16.99
C LEU A 197 -24.53 -2.94 -16.53
N LEU A 198 -25.43 -1.96 -16.45
CA LEU A 198 -26.85 -2.16 -16.13
C LEU A 198 -27.72 -1.63 -17.26
N THR A 199 -28.77 -2.39 -17.59
CA THR A 199 -29.85 -1.96 -18.46
C THR A 199 -31.13 -1.84 -17.63
N VAL A 200 -31.79 -0.69 -17.71
CA VAL A 200 -33.04 -0.42 -17.00
C VAL A 200 -34.17 -0.37 -18.02
N SER A 201 -35.21 -1.16 -17.78
CA SER A 201 -36.42 -1.19 -18.62
C SER A 201 -37.60 -0.69 -17.81
N TRP A 202 -38.47 0.08 -18.45
CA TRP A 202 -39.68 0.61 -17.83
C TRP A 202 -40.87 0.60 -18.80
N GLU A 203 -42.07 0.65 -18.23
CA GLU A 203 -43.33 0.66 -18.97
C GLU A 203 -44.17 1.88 -18.61
N ARG A 204 -44.92 2.38 -19.60
CA ARG A 204 -45.90 3.43 -19.40
C ARG A 204 -47.21 2.84 -18.89
N HIS A 205 -47.64 3.25 -17.71
CA HIS A 205 -48.95 2.94 -17.17
C HIS A 205 -49.86 4.17 -17.27
N GLU A 206 -51.01 4.00 -17.93
CA GLU A 206 -52.05 5.02 -18.03
C GLU A 206 -53.29 4.59 -17.24
N THR A 207 -53.80 5.46 -16.38
CA THR A 207 -55.05 5.23 -15.64
C THR A 207 -56.01 6.36 -15.95
N SER A 208 -57.24 6.01 -16.31
CA SER A 208 -58.33 6.94 -16.57
C SER A 208 -59.37 6.82 -15.47
N ARG A 209 -59.70 7.93 -14.81
CA ARG A 209 -60.78 8.00 -13.81
C ARG A 209 -61.82 9.01 -14.26
N GLU A 210 -63.07 8.56 -14.40
CA GLU A 210 -64.21 9.45 -14.59
C GLU A 210 -64.73 9.94 -13.24
N HIS A 211 -64.83 11.24 -13.07
CA HIS A 211 -65.52 11.84 -11.92
C HIS A 211 -66.57 12.86 -12.40
N TYR A 212 -67.61 13.04 -11.59
CA TYR A 212 -68.65 14.03 -11.86
C TYR A 212 -68.15 15.44 -11.54
N VAL A 213 -68.49 16.40 -12.38
CA VAL A 213 -68.13 17.81 -12.16
C VAL A 213 -68.99 18.40 -11.02
N GLY A 214 -68.34 18.95 -9.98
CA GLY A 214 -68.93 19.65 -8.82
C GLY A 214 -69.37 18.77 -7.63
N PRO A 215 -69.73 19.35 -6.47
CA PRO A 215 -70.19 18.61 -5.28
C PRO A 215 -71.61 17.98 -5.44
N GLY A 216 -71.85 16.79 -4.85
CA GLY A 216 -73.18 16.12 -4.78
C GLY A 216 -73.26 14.68 -5.33
N ARG A 217 -74.35 13.95 -5.06
CA ARG A 217 -74.58 12.55 -5.51
C ARG A 217 -74.85 12.47 -7.03
N GLY A 218 -74.40 11.39 -7.68
CA GLY A 218 -74.46 11.20 -9.13
C GLY A 218 -75.89 11.05 -9.68
N GLY A 219 -76.16 11.66 -10.85
CA GLY A 219 -77.46 11.61 -11.54
C GLY A 219 -77.29 11.49 -13.07
N PRO A 220 -78.34 11.09 -13.81
CA PRO A 220 -78.25 10.61 -15.20
C PRO A 220 -77.79 11.65 -16.23
N ASN A 221 -77.90 12.95 -15.95
CA ASN A 221 -77.51 14.05 -16.86
C ASN A 221 -76.28 14.85 -16.40
N ARG A 222 -75.49 14.33 -15.44
CA ARG A 222 -74.37 15.09 -14.88
C ARG A 222 -73.11 14.97 -15.75
N ARG A 223 -72.52 16.12 -16.09
CA ARG A 223 -71.26 16.21 -16.83
C ARG A 223 -70.15 15.46 -16.07
N LYS A 224 -69.51 14.52 -16.76
CA LYS A 224 -68.33 13.80 -16.28
C LYS A 224 -67.07 14.43 -16.87
N THR A 225 -65.98 14.43 -16.11
CA THR A 225 -64.62 14.74 -16.59
C THR A 225 -63.77 13.49 -16.43
N THR A 226 -62.95 13.21 -17.44
CA THR A 226 -61.98 12.12 -17.41
C THR A 226 -60.62 12.68 -17.01
N GLU A 227 -60.11 12.24 -15.86
CA GLU A 227 -58.75 12.53 -15.43
C GLU A 227 -57.83 11.40 -15.90
N ARG A 228 -56.83 11.73 -16.72
CA ARG A 228 -55.82 10.79 -17.20
C ARG A 228 -54.55 10.99 -16.39
N SER A 229 -54.08 9.93 -15.74
CA SER A 229 -52.80 9.91 -15.03
C SER A 229 -51.84 8.98 -15.78
N ILE A 230 -50.70 9.53 -16.18
CA ILE A 230 -49.59 8.77 -16.79
C ILE A 230 -48.50 8.60 -15.74
N ARG A 231 -47.93 7.39 -15.65
CA ARG A 231 -46.73 7.15 -14.86
C ARG A 231 -45.83 6.14 -15.59
N TYR A 232 -44.54 6.23 -15.32
CA TYR A 232 -43.56 5.28 -15.80
C TYR A 232 -43.12 4.37 -14.65
N GLN A 233 -43.18 3.05 -14.87
CA GLN A 233 -42.84 2.05 -13.87
C GLN A 233 -41.64 1.25 -14.35
N ILE A 234 -40.56 1.24 -13.55
CA ILE A 234 -39.42 0.37 -13.84
C ILE A 234 -39.87 -1.08 -13.66
N THR A 235 -39.68 -1.89 -14.70
CA THR A 235 -40.08 -3.30 -14.74
C THR A 235 -38.89 -4.23 -14.54
N ALA A 236 -37.71 -3.84 -15.02
CA ALA A 236 -36.50 -4.64 -14.87
C ALA A 236 -35.25 -3.76 -14.71
N VAL A 237 -34.30 -4.29 -13.94
CA VAL A 237 -32.90 -3.84 -13.95
C VAL A 237 -32.07 -5.09 -14.17
N THR A 238 -31.43 -5.18 -15.33
CA THR A 238 -30.64 -6.35 -15.75
C THR A 238 -29.17 -5.99 -15.81
N ARG A 239 -28.32 -6.96 -15.42
CA ARG A 239 -26.88 -6.85 -15.55
C ARG A 239 -26.45 -7.31 -16.94
N ASP A 240 -25.50 -6.61 -17.54
CA ASP A 240 -24.72 -7.13 -18.64
C ASP A 240 -23.52 -7.90 -18.04
N ASP A 241 -23.73 -9.19 -17.76
CA ASP A 241 -22.72 -10.04 -17.14
C ASP A 241 -21.45 -10.11 -18.00
N ALA A 242 -21.57 -10.09 -19.33
CA ALA A 242 -20.41 -10.11 -20.23
C ALA A 242 -19.61 -8.79 -20.15
N ALA A 243 -20.27 -7.64 -20.04
CA ALA A 243 -19.58 -6.36 -19.81
C ALA A 243 -18.91 -6.31 -18.43
N ILE A 244 -19.57 -6.85 -17.41
CA ILE A 244 -19.04 -6.94 -16.05
C ILE A 244 -17.80 -7.85 -16.03
N GLU A 245 -17.85 -9.03 -16.64
CA GLU A 245 -16.72 -9.96 -16.75
C GLU A 245 -15.52 -9.30 -17.47
N ARG A 246 -15.78 -8.60 -18.58
CA ARG A 246 -14.74 -7.83 -19.29
C ARG A 246 -14.11 -6.77 -18.37
N LEU A 247 -14.90 -6.06 -17.58
CA LEU A 247 -14.38 -5.05 -16.65
C LEU A 247 -13.57 -5.69 -15.51
N VAL A 248 -14.07 -6.79 -14.93
CA VAL A 248 -13.40 -7.54 -13.86
C VAL A 248 -12.07 -8.13 -14.33
N ALA A 249 -11.97 -8.61 -15.57
CA ALA A 249 -10.71 -9.09 -16.14
C ALA A 249 -9.62 -8.01 -16.19
N ARG A 250 -10.00 -6.74 -16.24
CA ARG A 250 -9.11 -5.56 -16.26
C ARG A 250 -8.83 -4.99 -14.86
N MET A 251 -9.34 -5.62 -13.80
CA MET A 251 -9.06 -5.23 -12.42
C MET A 251 -7.76 -5.84 -11.89
N GLY A 252 -7.16 -5.15 -10.92
CA GLY A 252 -5.97 -5.60 -10.20
C GLY A 252 -4.65 -5.49 -10.98
N TRP A 253 -4.67 -4.96 -12.20
CA TRP A 253 -3.47 -4.73 -13.00
C TRP A 253 -2.68 -3.53 -12.49
N GLN A 254 -1.36 -3.65 -12.59
CA GLN A 254 -0.38 -2.65 -12.21
C GLN A 254 0.88 -2.85 -13.06
N VAL A 255 1.68 -1.80 -13.20
CA VAL A 255 2.95 -1.86 -13.92
C VAL A 255 4.10 -1.49 -12.98
N GLN A 256 5.16 -2.26 -13.02
CA GLN A 256 6.45 -1.92 -12.41
C GLN A 256 7.56 -2.03 -13.45
N VAL A 257 8.68 -1.38 -13.18
CA VAL A 257 9.84 -1.37 -14.06
C VAL A 257 11.13 -1.66 -13.30
N THR A 258 12.06 -2.28 -14.00
CA THR A 258 13.41 -2.55 -13.52
C THR A 258 14.41 -2.60 -14.67
N ASN A 259 15.67 -2.25 -14.42
CA ASN A 259 16.80 -2.49 -15.32
C ASN A 259 17.61 -3.76 -14.95
N ALA A 260 17.20 -4.53 -13.93
CA ALA A 260 17.81 -5.82 -13.62
C ALA A 260 17.39 -6.87 -14.65
N SER A 261 18.32 -7.70 -15.13
CA SER A 261 18.01 -8.80 -16.04
C SER A 261 17.10 -9.85 -15.39
N SER A 262 16.35 -10.61 -16.18
CA SER A 262 15.50 -11.70 -15.69
C SER A 262 16.29 -12.82 -15.00
N SER A 263 17.54 -13.03 -15.41
CA SER A 263 18.49 -13.96 -14.76
C SER A 263 18.91 -13.52 -13.36
N ARG A 264 18.92 -12.21 -13.09
CA ARG A 264 19.28 -11.64 -11.79
C ARG A 264 18.06 -11.45 -10.89
N LEU A 265 16.94 -11.04 -11.47
CA LEU A 265 15.70 -10.75 -10.76
C LEU A 265 14.53 -11.25 -11.61
N SER A 266 14.00 -12.43 -11.29
CA SER A 266 12.84 -12.97 -11.99
C SER A 266 11.60 -12.08 -11.79
N LEU A 267 10.57 -12.22 -12.63
CA LEU A 267 9.31 -11.49 -12.43
C LEU A 267 8.72 -11.77 -11.04
N GLY A 268 8.73 -13.05 -10.63
CA GLY A 268 8.23 -13.47 -9.32
C GLY A 268 9.00 -12.82 -8.18
N ASP A 269 10.33 -12.88 -8.23
CA ASP A 269 11.19 -12.28 -7.19
C ASP A 269 11.07 -10.76 -7.15
N ALA A 270 10.90 -10.09 -8.30
CA ALA A 270 10.65 -8.66 -8.34
C ALA A 270 9.33 -8.32 -7.62
N VAL A 271 8.26 -9.06 -7.89
CA VAL A 271 6.96 -8.83 -7.23
C VAL A 271 7.05 -9.12 -5.73
N LEU A 272 7.68 -10.23 -5.34
CA LEU A 272 7.84 -10.62 -3.94
C LEU A 272 8.73 -9.63 -3.20
N GLY A 273 9.88 -9.25 -3.76
CA GLY A 273 10.82 -8.29 -3.20
C GLY A 273 10.20 -6.90 -3.02
N TYR A 274 9.45 -6.41 -4.01
CA TYR A 274 8.72 -5.14 -3.86
C TYR A 274 7.67 -5.19 -2.75
N ARG A 275 6.93 -6.32 -2.62
CA ARG A 275 5.94 -6.51 -1.56
C ARG A 275 6.55 -6.74 -0.18
N ALA A 276 7.75 -7.31 -0.13
CA ALA A 276 8.46 -7.58 1.11
C ALA A 276 9.01 -6.31 1.79
N GLY A 277 9.08 -5.19 1.06
CA GLY A 277 9.63 -3.87 1.44
C GLY A 277 8.96 -3.15 2.62
N THR A 278 8.59 -3.89 3.66
CA THR A 278 7.94 -3.43 4.89
C THR A 278 8.93 -2.82 5.88
N CYS A 279 10.25 -2.95 5.67
CA CYS A 279 11.23 -2.45 6.63
C CYS A 279 11.20 -0.92 6.74
N VAL A 280 10.95 -0.22 5.64
CA VAL A 280 10.80 1.25 5.66
C VAL A 280 9.57 1.65 6.48
N GLU A 281 8.43 0.99 6.27
CA GLU A 281 7.19 1.25 7.03
C GLU A 281 7.38 0.97 8.52
N ARG A 282 8.03 -0.13 8.86
CA ARG A 282 8.40 -0.50 10.24
C ARG A 282 9.31 0.54 10.88
N ALA A 283 10.33 1.02 10.18
CA ALA A 283 11.22 2.07 10.66
C ALA A 283 10.47 3.38 10.91
N PHE A 284 9.56 3.76 9.99
CA PHE A 284 8.68 4.91 10.20
C PHE A 284 7.70 4.72 11.35
N HIS A 285 7.21 3.50 11.59
CA HIS A 285 6.37 3.22 12.75
C HIS A 285 7.16 3.41 14.05
N GLN A 286 8.36 2.84 14.17
CA GLN A 286 9.23 3.03 15.34
C GLN A 286 9.62 4.50 15.57
N LEU A 287 9.74 5.31 14.51
CA LEU A 287 9.97 6.75 14.62
C LEU A 287 8.73 7.51 15.11
N LYS A 288 7.55 7.15 14.59
CA LYS A 288 6.29 7.83 14.88
C LYS A 288 5.70 7.46 16.24
N ASP A 289 5.96 6.24 16.68
CA ASP A 289 5.39 5.59 17.86
C ASP A 289 6.51 5.05 18.76
N GLN A 290 6.17 4.25 19.76
CA GLN A 290 7.14 3.58 20.62
C GLN A 290 8.11 2.71 19.78
N PRO A 291 9.41 2.71 20.13
CA PRO A 291 10.01 3.29 21.34
C PRO A 291 10.51 4.75 21.21
N LEU A 292 10.47 5.38 20.02
CA LEU A 292 11.05 6.73 19.84
C LEU A 292 10.04 7.87 19.99
N GLY A 293 8.84 7.72 19.41
CA GLY A 293 7.70 8.61 19.61
C GLY A 293 7.96 10.08 19.26
N ILE A 294 8.11 10.42 17.98
CA ILE A 294 8.24 11.83 17.55
C ILE A 294 6.95 12.66 17.74
N ARG A 295 5.83 12.03 18.13
CA ARG A 295 4.50 12.66 18.23
C ARG A 295 4.00 12.74 19.68
N PRO A 296 3.39 13.87 20.08
CA PRO A 296 3.25 15.13 19.35
C PRO A 296 4.57 15.93 19.35
N LEU A 297 4.83 16.65 18.26
CA LEU A 297 6.04 17.45 18.08
C LEU A 297 5.88 18.79 18.83
N LEU A 298 6.33 18.87 20.09
CA LEU A 298 6.25 20.08 20.92
C LEU A 298 7.43 21.03 20.70
N VAL A 299 7.71 21.38 19.44
CA VAL A 299 8.76 22.33 19.06
C VAL A 299 8.17 23.47 18.24
N HIS A 300 8.77 24.65 18.31
CA HIS A 300 8.18 25.88 17.77
C HIS A 300 8.94 26.46 16.58
N ARG A 301 10.20 26.06 16.37
CA ARG A 301 11.06 26.59 15.30
C ARG A 301 11.49 25.49 14.34
N ASP A 302 11.63 25.83 13.06
CA ASP A 302 12.03 24.89 12.00
C ASP A 302 13.38 24.21 12.26
N ASP A 303 14.33 24.91 12.89
CA ASP A 303 15.63 24.33 13.28
C ASP A 303 15.48 23.31 14.40
N GLN A 304 14.56 23.51 15.34
CA GLN A 304 14.22 22.52 16.36
C GLN A 304 13.54 21.29 15.76
N VAL A 305 12.62 21.47 14.80
CA VAL A 305 12.00 20.35 14.05
C VAL A 305 13.07 19.50 13.38
N ARG A 306 13.99 20.14 12.65
CA ARG A 306 15.09 19.47 11.96
C ARG A 306 16.03 18.77 12.95
N GLY A 307 16.46 19.46 14.01
CA GLY A 307 17.35 18.92 15.03
C GLY A 307 16.76 17.70 15.75
N LEU A 308 15.50 17.77 16.19
CA LEU A 308 14.82 16.66 16.83
C LEU A 308 14.67 15.47 15.87
N THR A 309 14.33 15.72 14.61
CA THR A 309 14.21 14.65 13.62
C THR A 309 15.55 13.96 13.37
N HIS A 310 16.65 14.72 13.31
CA HIS A 310 18.00 14.14 13.20
C HIS A 310 18.39 13.31 14.43
N LEU A 311 18.10 13.79 15.63
CA LEU A 311 18.36 13.04 16.87
C LEU A 311 17.59 11.72 16.91
N LEU A 312 16.30 11.75 16.58
CA LEU A 312 15.46 10.55 16.62
C LEU A 312 15.81 9.57 15.47
N THR A 313 16.19 10.07 14.30
CA THR A 313 16.66 9.18 13.22
C THR A 313 18.03 8.56 13.51
N LEU A 314 18.90 9.22 14.30
CA LEU A 314 20.11 8.61 14.85
C LEU A 314 19.76 7.49 15.85
N ALA A 315 18.82 7.74 16.77
CA ALA A 315 18.35 6.72 17.69
C ALA A 315 17.72 5.51 16.95
N LEU A 316 16.94 5.77 15.90
CA LEU A 316 16.39 4.73 15.02
C LEU A 316 17.49 3.89 14.36
N ARG A 317 18.57 4.53 13.91
CA ARG A 317 19.73 3.82 13.35
C ARG A 317 20.40 2.92 14.39
N VAL A 318 20.54 3.39 15.63
CA VAL A 318 21.08 2.57 16.73
C VAL A 318 20.17 1.37 17.03
N LEU A 319 18.84 1.59 17.12
CA LEU A 319 17.88 0.53 17.40
C LEU A 319 17.86 -0.53 16.29
N THR A 320 17.84 -0.11 15.03
CA THR A 320 17.84 -1.04 13.90
C THR A 320 19.18 -1.77 13.77
N LEU A 321 20.32 -1.11 14.03
CA LEU A 321 21.62 -1.78 14.09
C LEU A 321 21.69 -2.81 15.22
N PHE A 322 21.19 -2.47 16.41
CA PHE A 322 21.09 -3.40 17.54
C PHE A 322 20.33 -4.66 17.13
N GLU A 323 19.18 -4.51 16.48
CA GLU A 323 18.39 -5.65 16.01
C GLU A 323 19.15 -6.53 15.02
N VAL A 324 19.88 -5.90 14.07
CA VAL A 324 20.68 -6.62 13.08
C VAL A 324 21.80 -7.43 13.76
N LEU A 325 22.49 -6.83 14.72
CA LEU A 325 23.58 -7.49 15.43
C LEU A 325 23.07 -8.66 16.29
N VAL A 326 21.96 -8.46 17.01
CA VAL A 326 21.35 -9.52 17.82
C VAL A 326 20.88 -10.70 16.95
N ARG A 327 20.19 -10.43 15.84
CA ARG A 327 19.73 -11.48 14.91
C ARG A 327 20.90 -12.22 14.29
N ARG A 328 21.92 -11.50 13.82
CA ARG A 328 23.15 -12.09 13.31
C ARG A 328 23.82 -12.99 14.35
N GLY A 329 23.82 -12.57 15.62
CA GLY A 329 24.36 -13.37 16.71
C GLY A 329 23.57 -14.67 16.93
N GLN A 330 22.24 -14.62 16.90
CA GLN A 330 21.40 -15.83 16.95
C GLN A 330 21.67 -16.77 15.78
N ASP A 331 21.78 -16.24 14.57
CA ASP A 331 22.07 -17.03 13.37
C ASP A 331 23.44 -17.72 13.46
N GLN A 332 24.44 -17.04 14.04
CA GLN A 332 25.78 -17.58 14.23
C GLN A 332 25.84 -18.67 15.30
N ASP A 333 25.08 -18.51 16.38
CA ASP A 333 25.00 -19.48 17.48
C ASP A 333 24.07 -20.66 17.14
N GLY A 334 23.19 -20.51 16.16
CA GLY A 334 22.13 -21.47 15.86
C GLY A 334 21.08 -21.58 16.97
N GLU A 335 20.98 -20.58 17.84
CA GLU A 335 20.11 -20.58 19.01
C GLU A 335 19.33 -19.28 19.17
N ASP A 336 18.01 -19.40 19.34
CA ASP A 336 17.17 -18.24 19.60
C ASP A 336 17.22 -17.74 21.06
N LEU A 337 17.07 -16.42 21.23
CA LEU A 337 16.96 -15.81 22.55
C LEU A 337 15.63 -16.16 23.24
N ALA A 338 15.74 -16.82 24.39
CA ALA A 338 14.64 -17.03 25.33
C ALA A 338 14.53 -15.88 26.37
N GLY A 339 13.44 -15.84 27.14
CA GLY A 339 13.24 -14.87 28.23
C GLY A 339 12.80 -13.47 27.80
N LEU A 340 12.50 -13.26 26.51
CA LEU A 340 12.10 -11.97 25.97
C LEU A 340 10.65 -11.57 26.33
N TYR A 341 9.79 -12.56 26.57
CA TYR A 341 8.35 -12.36 26.77
C TYR A 341 7.95 -12.47 28.26
N PRO A 342 7.33 -11.43 28.85
CA PRO A 342 6.80 -11.50 30.21
C PRO A 342 5.84 -12.69 30.39
N GLY A 343 6.03 -13.48 31.45
CA GLY A 343 5.21 -14.66 31.74
C GLY A 343 5.42 -15.86 30.80
N GLN A 344 6.29 -15.76 29.78
CA GLN A 344 6.56 -16.82 28.82
C GLN A 344 8.08 -17.04 28.66
N PRO A 345 8.78 -17.52 29.70
CA PRO A 345 10.25 -17.53 29.73
C PRO A 345 10.87 -18.43 28.65
N LYS A 346 10.16 -19.47 28.21
CA LYS A 346 10.63 -20.41 27.18
C LYS A 346 10.32 -19.96 25.75
N ARG A 347 9.51 -18.91 25.56
CA ARG A 347 9.17 -18.45 24.22
C ARG A 347 10.39 -17.76 23.58
N THR A 348 10.74 -18.24 22.40
CA THR A 348 11.85 -17.73 21.57
C THR A 348 11.32 -16.97 20.35
N THR A 349 12.22 -16.30 19.63
CA THR A 349 11.94 -15.69 18.33
C THR A 349 13.25 -15.50 17.56
N ASP A 350 13.19 -15.75 16.26
CA ASP A 350 14.22 -15.50 15.24
C ASP A 350 14.35 -14.01 14.87
N ARG A 351 13.35 -13.19 15.23
CA ARG A 351 13.27 -11.76 14.91
C ARG A 351 13.05 -10.89 16.15
N PRO A 352 13.93 -10.91 17.16
CA PRO A 352 13.79 -10.01 18.28
C PRO A 352 13.88 -8.54 17.83
N THR A 353 13.16 -7.69 18.55
CA THR A 353 13.22 -6.24 18.39
C THR A 353 14.08 -5.63 19.49
N ALA A 354 14.72 -4.49 19.22
CA ALA A 354 15.57 -3.82 20.20
C ALA A 354 14.78 -3.50 21.47
N GLN A 355 13.57 -2.96 21.31
CA GLN A 355 12.67 -2.69 22.42
C GLN A 355 12.44 -3.93 23.29
N ARG A 356 12.12 -5.09 22.69
CA ARG A 356 11.79 -6.29 23.45
C ARG A 356 13.00 -6.82 24.23
N VAL A 357 14.17 -6.78 23.61
CA VAL A 357 15.42 -7.23 24.25
C VAL A 357 15.80 -6.28 25.39
N LEU A 358 15.74 -4.96 25.16
CA LEU A 358 16.06 -3.96 26.18
C LEU A 358 15.09 -4.00 27.36
N GLU A 359 13.79 -4.16 27.11
CA GLU A 359 12.79 -4.37 28.17
C GLU A 359 13.09 -5.65 28.97
N ALA A 360 13.51 -6.73 28.30
CA ALA A 360 13.87 -7.98 28.96
C ALA A 360 15.10 -7.80 29.85
N ILE A 361 16.14 -7.11 29.36
CA ILE A 361 17.33 -6.75 30.14
C ILE A 361 16.93 -5.89 31.34
N ALA A 362 16.13 -4.85 31.14
CA ALA A 362 15.67 -3.98 32.23
C ALA A 362 14.91 -4.77 33.32
N ARG A 363 14.11 -5.76 32.94
CA ARG A 363 13.40 -6.64 33.88
C ARG A 363 14.30 -7.60 34.64
N THR A 364 15.43 -8.03 34.07
CA THR A 364 16.32 -8.98 34.77
C THR A 364 16.90 -8.41 36.05
N GLY A 365 17.09 -7.08 36.11
CA GLY A 365 17.63 -6.38 37.27
C GLY A 365 19.12 -6.65 37.47
N VAL A 366 19.90 -5.60 37.62
CA VAL A 366 21.31 -5.69 38.05
C VAL A 366 21.44 -4.84 39.31
N THR A 367 21.95 -5.41 40.39
CA THR A 367 22.07 -4.71 41.68
C THR A 367 23.51 -4.26 41.89
N LEU A 368 23.68 -2.96 42.14
CA LEU A 368 24.95 -2.35 42.55
C LEU A 368 24.87 -1.98 44.03
N ILE A 369 25.72 -2.59 44.84
CA ILE A 369 25.80 -2.37 46.28
C ILE A 369 27.01 -1.48 46.56
N GLN A 370 26.78 -0.36 47.25
CA GLN A 370 27.84 0.48 47.79
C GLN A 370 28.10 0.12 49.24
N ILE A 371 29.35 -0.19 49.58
CA ILE A 371 29.81 -0.43 50.95
C ILE A 371 30.71 0.73 51.34
N VAL A 372 30.33 1.44 52.40
CA VAL A 372 31.11 2.56 52.95
C VAL A 372 31.66 2.13 54.32
N SER A 373 32.98 2.18 54.47
CA SER A 373 33.67 1.90 55.74
C SER A 373 34.81 2.90 55.98
N ASP A 374 35.46 2.82 57.14
CA ASP A 374 36.64 3.63 57.47
C ASP A 374 37.83 3.39 56.50
N GLU A 375 37.83 2.23 55.81
CA GLU A 375 38.80 1.87 54.77
C GLU A 375 38.47 2.43 53.38
N GLY A 376 37.35 3.17 53.25
CA GLY A 376 36.92 3.82 52.01
C GLY A 376 35.60 3.29 51.44
N ARG A 377 35.37 3.57 50.16
CA ARG A 377 34.15 3.18 49.43
C ARG A 377 34.46 2.01 48.49
N ARG A 378 33.70 0.91 48.62
CA ARG A 378 33.76 -0.24 47.72
C ARG A 378 32.41 -0.43 47.03
N TRP A 379 32.45 -0.88 45.79
CA TRP A 379 31.26 -1.17 44.99
C TRP A 379 31.23 -2.65 44.65
N HIS A 380 30.08 -3.30 44.80
CA HIS A 380 29.87 -4.70 44.47
C HIS A 380 28.69 -4.83 43.50
N LEU A 381 28.94 -5.44 42.35
CA LEU A 381 27.92 -5.70 41.33
C LEU A 381 27.53 -7.19 41.37
N THR A 382 26.24 -7.48 41.37
CA THR A 382 25.75 -8.86 41.19
C THR A 382 26.17 -9.43 39.83
N ALA A 383 26.37 -10.74 39.75
CA ALA A 383 26.71 -11.41 38.49
C ALA A 383 25.71 -11.06 37.36
N LEU A 384 26.23 -10.69 36.19
CA LEU A 384 25.38 -10.32 35.07
C LEU A 384 24.49 -11.49 34.63
N PRO A 385 23.18 -11.27 34.41
CA PRO A 385 22.27 -12.29 33.90
C PRO A 385 22.74 -12.85 32.54
N VAL A 386 22.48 -14.14 32.29
CA VAL A 386 22.87 -14.83 31.04
C VAL A 386 22.38 -14.08 29.80
N LEU A 387 21.16 -13.54 29.85
CA LEU A 387 20.59 -12.74 28.76
C LEU A 387 21.45 -11.51 28.46
N VAL A 388 21.93 -10.79 29.48
CA VAL A 388 22.77 -9.60 29.31
C VAL A 388 24.09 -9.97 28.66
N LYS A 389 24.75 -11.03 29.14
CA LYS A 389 26.01 -11.52 28.57
C LYS A 389 25.88 -11.94 27.11
N ARG A 390 24.83 -12.70 26.75
CA ARG A 390 24.56 -13.11 25.36
C ARG A 390 24.37 -11.89 24.46
N VAL A 391 23.54 -10.94 24.89
CA VAL A 391 23.29 -9.72 24.10
C VAL A 391 24.55 -8.88 23.96
N LEU A 392 25.36 -8.69 25.00
CA LEU A 392 26.66 -8.01 24.90
C LEU A 392 27.57 -8.72 23.90
N GLY A 393 27.66 -10.05 23.97
CA GLY A 393 28.40 -10.87 23.01
C GLY A 393 27.96 -10.63 21.56
N TYR A 394 26.66 -10.61 21.28
CA TYR A 394 26.11 -10.32 19.95
C TYR A 394 26.40 -8.90 19.46
N LEU A 395 26.49 -7.94 20.39
CA LEU A 395 26.87 -6.57 20.08
C LEU A 395 28.39 -6.38 19.93
N GLY A 396 29.19 -7.42 20.15
CA GLY A 396 30.65 -7.35 20.17
C GLY A 396 31.19 -6.55 21.37
N LEU A 397 30.43 -6.49 22.46
CA LEU A 397 30.75 -5.75 23.68
C LEU A 397 31.21 -6.70 24.79
N SER A 398 32.18 -6.25 25.59
CA SER A 398 32.67 -7.00 26.75
C SER A 398 31.78 -6.80 27.97
N ASP A 399 31.61 -7.86 28.77
CA ASP A 399 30.99 -7.82 30.10
C ASP A 399 31.69 -6.81 31.03
N GLU A 400 32.96 -6.49 30.77
CA GLU A 400 33.74 -5.50 31.52
C GLU A 400 33.12 -4.10 31.52
N LEU A 401 32.23 -3.78 30.57
CA LEU A 401 31.52 -2.49 30.55
C LEU A 401 30.76 -2.19 31.85
N TYR A 402 30.33 -3.23 32.58
CA TYR A 402 29.62 -3.08 33.85
C TYR A 402 30.56 -3.00 35.06
N THR A 403 31.84 -3.35 34.89
CA THR A 403 32.82 -3.40 35.97
C THR A 403 33.88 -2.31 35.88
N ARG A 404 33.85 -1.48 34.83
CA ARG A 404 34.77 -0.36 34.60
C ARG A 404 34.41 0.90 35.37
#